data_AF-A0A938HTB8-F1
#
_entry.id   AF-A0A938HTB8-F1
#
_cell.length_a   1.000
_cell.length_b   1.000
_cell.length_c   1.000
_cell.angle_alpha   90.00
_cell.angle_beta   90.00
_cell.angle_gamma   90.00
#
_symmetry.space_group_name_H-M   'P 1'
#
loop_
_entity.id
_entity.type
_entity.pdbx_description
1 polymer ?
#
loop_
_entity_poly.entity_id
_entity_poly.type
_entity_poly.pdbx_seq_one_letter_code
_entity_poly.pdbx_strand_id
1 'polypeptide(L)'
;MAEKGGTERRSGIFYGWWIVAAGGAVQGYMSAVFWRGFQAFFDPIVETFGWSRGATAAALSLQRTESGLISPFVGTLLDRFGPRWLMAFGVAVTGLGFILMSLVNSLWQFYAAMALLTVGMSFGTFIVLVATVGNWFIRKRGTALAVLMSCSAIGGFTLPILVRSIDAFGWRHVLFAIGVGFWIIGFPAMLAMRRRPEDYGQLPDGVSSAQAGRGKGKHGPVRETNISTRQVLTMRFFWQFAIAVSFGQLLSATNLLHLPALESFGVNPALAALAAGSIAFGDLAGRLGMGVLGDRFDKRLLMSIAFTLMSIGSLALALVNASVLGISLGVAIPLPVFVVGFGLGFGASIPLRLAMVADYFGRRSYGSVVGVMSSVSAIFGAVGPIFVGAMFDITDSYRLAFVILALIMVIAIPMTALLESPERVAARARLGALRHRSAHVPASTPPPAV
;
A
#
# COMPACT_ATOMS: atom_id res chain seq x y z
N MET A 1 34.90 -38.39 -34.95
CA MET A 1 35.32 -38.42 -33.54
C MET A 1 34.55 -37.33 -32.80
N ALA A 2 33.68 -37.75 -31.88
CA ALA A 2 32.90 -36.86 -31.03
C ALA A 2 33.70 -36.57 -29.75
N GLU A 3 33.90 -35.30 -29.42
CA GLU A 3 34.40 -34.89 -28.10
C GLU A 3 33.37 -33.99 -27.40
N LYS A 4 32.65 -34.64 -26.48
CA LYS A 4 32.34 -34.23 -25.09
C LYS A 4 32.30 -32.70 -24.86
N GLY A 5 31.17 -32.07 -24.58
CA GLY A 5 30.11 -32.50 -23.66
C GLY A 5 30.47 -32.13 -22.22
N GLY A 6 29.82 -31.07 -21.70
CA GLY A 6 29.64 -30.88 -20.26
C GLY A 6 30.34 -29.69 -19.61
N THR A 7 30.04 -28.45 -20.02
CA THR A 7 30.18 -27.33 -19.08
C THR A 7 29.01 -27.38 -18.10
N GLU A 8 29.35 -27.83 -16.90
CA GLU A 8 28.61 -27.85 -15.64
C GLU A 8 27.37 -26.92 -15.62
N ARG A 9 26.18 -27.53 -15.56
CA ARG A 9 25.00 -26.85 -15.05
C ARG A 9 25.26 -26.57 -13.57
N ARG A 10 25.78 -25.39 -13.25
CA ARG A 10 25.71 -24.89 -11.87
C ARG A 10 24.24 -24.88 -11.48
N SER A 11 23.85 -25.77 -10.58
CA SER A 11 22.57 -25.84 -9.90
C SER A 11 22.40 -24.65 -8.94
N GLY A 12 22.66 -23.45 -9.45
CA GLY A 12 22.48 -22.20 -8.72
C GLY A 12 21.02 -21.78 -8.80
N ILE A 13 20.50 -21.28 -7.69
CA ILE A 13 19.21 -20.59 -7.65
C ILE A 13 19.25 -19.46 -8.70
N PHE A 14 18.22 -19.38 -9.55
CA PHE A 14 18.10 -18.32 -10.56
C PHE A 14 18.27 -16.94 -9.93
N TYR A 15 19.10 -16.08 -10.53
CA TYR A 15 19.52 -14.81 -9.94
C TYR A 15 18.36 -13.89 -9.56
N GLY A 16 17.23 -13.96 -10.29
CA GLY A 16 16.02 -13.22 -9.94
C GLY A 16 15.54 -13.45 -8.50
N TRP A 17 15.79 -14.61 -7.89
CA TRP A 17 15.42 -14.85 -6.50
C TRP A 17 16.34 -14.14 -5.49
N TRP A 18 17.60 -13.87 -5.85
CA TRP A 18 18.47 -13.00 -5.05
C TRP A 18 17.98 -11.55 -5.07
N ILE A 19 17.44 -11.08 -6.19
CA ILE A 19 16.77 -9.77 -6.29
C ILE A 19 15.53 -9.74 -5.40
N VAL A 20 14.71 -10.80 -5.42
CA VAL A 20 13.54 -10.91 -4.54
C VAL A 20 13.94 -10.91 -3.07
N ALA A 21 14.98 -11.65 -2.68
CA ALA A 21 15.45 -11.71 -1.30
C ALA A 21 16.02 -10.35 -0.83
N ALA A 22 16.90 -9.73 -1.63
CA ALA A 22 17.47 -8.42 -1.32
C ALA A 22 16.41 -7.32 -1.26
N GLY A 23 15.49 -7.31 -2.22
CA GLY A 23 14.35 -6.40 -2.23
C GLY A 23 13.41 -6.65 -1.06
N GLY A 24 13.14 -7.91 -0.74
CA GLY A 24 12.31 -8.32 0.38
C GLY A 24 12.87 -7.86 1.73
N ALA A 25 14.18 -7.96 1.92
CA ALA A 25 14.85 -7.47 3.13
C ALA A 25 14.66 -5.97 3.32
N VAL A 26 14.92 -5.16 2.28
CA VAL A 26 14.73 -3.70 2.33
C VAL A 26 13.26 -3.32 2.50
N GLN A 27 12.37 -4.00 1.79
CA GLN A 27 10.92 -3.79 1.87
C GLN A 27 10.37 -4.14 3.26
N GLY A 28 10.83 -5.25 3.84
CA GLY A 28 10.46 -5.68 5.19
C GLY A 28 10.96 -4.71 6.25
N TYR A 29 12.22 -4.28 6.14
CA TYR A 29 12.80 -3.28 7.04
C TYR A 29 12.07 -1.94 6.93
N MET A 30 11.78 -1.45 5.71
CA MET A 30 10.98 -0.24 5.51
C MET A 30 9.60 -0.33 6.17
N SER A 31 8.90 -1.46 5.97
CA SER A 31 7.60 -1.69 6.61
C SER A 31 7.72 -1.69 8.14
N ALA A 32 8.79 -2.32 8.65
CA ALA A 32 9.09 -2.45 10.07
C ALA A 32 9.24 -1.11 10.76
N VAL A 33 9.97 -0.17 10.17
CA VAL A 33 10.34 1.08 10.87
C VAL A 33 9.48 2.29 10.49
N PHE A 34 8.87 2.30 9.30
CA PHE A 34 8.21 3.51 8.77
C PHE A 34 6.71 3.35 8.60
N TRP A 35 6.25 2.39 7.80
CA TRP A 35 4.82 2.25 7.50
C TRP A 35 4.00 1.72 8.66
N ARG A 36 4.61 0.93 9.54
CA ARG A 36 3.96 0.34 10.70
C ARG A 36 4.67 0.65 12.01
N GLY A 37 6.00 0.67 12.02
CA GLY A 37 6.78 0.95 13.22
C GLY A 37 6.74 2.39 13.70
N PHE A 38 6.48 3.36 12.80
CA PHE A 38 6.65 4.76 13.14
C PHE A 38 5.74 5.23 14.29
N GLN A 39 4.60 4.54 14.50
CA GLN A 39 3.72 4.81 15.64
C GLN A 39 4.38 4.68 17.01
N ALA A 40 5.42 3.84 17.15
CA ALA A 40 6.17 3.70 18.40
C ALA A 40 6.95 4.96 18.80
N PHE A 41 7.22 5.85 17.85
CA PHE A 41 7.93 7.10 18.09
C PHE A 41 6.99 8.28 18.35
N PHE A 42 5.68 8.10 18.16
CA PHE A 42 4.73 9.21 18.19
C PHE A 42 4.64 9.86 19.57
N ASP A 43 4.24 9.12 20.60
CA ASP A 43 4.14 9.69 21.96
C ASP A 43 5.50 10.14 22.52
N PRO A 44 6.62 9.39 22.38
CA PRO A 44 7.92 9.86 22.87
C PRO A 44 8.34 11.22 22.27
N ILE A 45 8.04 11.47 20.99
CA ILE A 45 8.33 12.76 20.35
C ILE A 45 7.40 13.86 20.88
N VAL A 46 6.09 13.57 20.96
CA VAL A 46 5.09 14.52 21.48
C VAL A 46 5.42 14.92 22.92
N GLU A 47 5.76 13.96 23.78
CA GLU A 47 6.12 14.20 25.18
C GLU A 47 7.43 14.98 25.33
N THR A 48 8.42 14.71 24.48
CA THR A 48 9.71 15.42 24.53
C THR A 48 9.57 16.91 24.20
N PHE A 49 8.72 17.27 23.25
CA PHE A 49 8.62 18.65 22.75
C PHE A 49 7.34 19.39 23.16
N GLY A 50 6.36 18.69 23.73
CA GLY A 50 5.05 19.25 24.07
C GLY A 50 4.26 19.75 22.86
N TRP A 51 4.53 19.22 21.66
CA TRP A 51 3.80 19.61 20.45
C TRP A 51 2.37 19.07 20.49
N SER A 52 1.46 19.74 19.78
CA SER A 52 0.11 19.21 19.59
C SER A 52 0.17 17.89 18.81
N ARG A 53 -0.74 16.96 19.15
CA ARG A 53 -0.83 15.66 18.47
C ARG A 53 -1.33 15.84 17.04
N GLY A 54 -2.19 16.82 16.78
CA GLY A 54 -2.61 17.22 15.44
C GLY A 54 -1.45 17.69 14.56
N ALA A 55 -0.60 18.59 15.08
CA ALA A 55 0.58 19.07 14.37
C ALA A 55 1.58 17.94 14.09
N THR A 56 1.83 17.07 15.07
CA THR A 56 2.73 15.92 14.90
C THR A 56 2.15 14.90 13.91
N ALA A 57 0.85 14.62 13.97
CA ALA A 57 0.17 13.73 13.04
C ALA A 57 0.14 14.26 11.60
N ALA A 58 0.19 15.58 11.38
CA ALA A 58 0.34 16.16 10.05
C ALA A 58 1.62 15.72 9.33
N ALA A 59 2.69 15.38 10.07
CA ALA A 59 3.89 14.83 9.47
C ALA A 59 3.66 13.40 8.96
N LEU A 60 2.84 12.62 9.66
CA LEU A 60 2.43 11.27 9.25
C LEU A 60 1.55 11.29 8.00
N SER A 61 0.83 12.39 7.78
CA SER A 61 0.06 12.61 6.57
C SER A 61 0.95 12.73 5.33
N LEU A 62 2.13 13.35 5.45
CA LEU A 62 3.12 13.42 4.36
C LEU A 62 3.52 12.01 3.90
N GLN A 63 3.71 11.09 4.85
CA GLN A 63 3.99 9.69 4.55
C GLN A 63 2.90 9.06 3.66
N ARG A 64 1.61 9.44 3.83
CA ARG A 64 0.48 8.86 3.08
C ARG A 64 0.28 9.51 1.70
N THR A 65 0.56 10.80 1.57
CA THR A 65 0.28 11.57 0.34
C THR A 65 1.26 11.29 -0.79
N GLU A 66 2.52 11.00 -0.47
CA GLU A 66 3.60 11.06 -1.45
C GLU A 66 3.55 9.94 -2.52
N SER A 67 3.02 8.77 -2.17
CA SER A 67 3.02 7.59 -3.05
C SER A 67 2.36 7.80 -4.42
N GLY A 68 1.43 8.76 -4.55
CA GLY A 68 0.74 9.05 -5.81
C GLY A 68 1.47 10.02 -6.75
N LEU A 69 2.08 11.07 -6.22
CA LEU A 69 2.57 12.21 -7.01
C LEU A 69 3.96 11.97 -7.60
N ILE A 70 4.82 11.27 -6.87
CA ILE A 70 6.23 11.06 -7.26
C ILE A 70 6.38 9.82 -8.18
N SER A 71 5.37 8.95 -8.22
CA SER A 71 5.40 7.68 -8.96
C SER A 71 5.80 7.78 -10.45
N PRO A 72 5.25 8.70 -11.28
CA PRO A 72 5.63 8.81 -12.69
C PRO A 72 7.08 9.27 -12.88
N PHE A 73 7.58 10.14 -12.00
CA PHE A 73 8.96 10.62 -12.03
C PHE A 73 9.93 9.50 -11.70
N VAL A 74 9.65 8.73 -10.63
CA VAL A 74 10.47 7.56 -10.24
C VAL A 74 10.55 6.55 -11.37
N GLY A 75 9.44 6.24 -12.05
CA GLY A 75 9.44 5.33 -13.19
C GLY A 75 10.34 5.81 -14.34
N THR A 76 10.26 7.09 -14.68
CA THR A 76 11.11 7.68 -15.74
C THR A 76 12.60 7.66 -15.35
N LEU A 77 12.93 7.97 -14.10
CA LEU A 77 14.31 7.92 -13.60
C LEU A 77 14.82 6.47 -13.50
N LEU A 78 13.96 5.52 -13.16
CA LEU A 78 14.28 4.09 -13.12
C LEU A 78 14.69 3.59 -14.51
N ASP A 79 13.99 4.02 -15.56
CA ASP A 79 14.34 3.70 -16.93
C ASP A 79 15.61 4.41 -17.41
N ARG A 80 15.94 5.58 -16.87
CA ARG A 80 17.15 6.31 -17.28
C ARG A 80 18.41 5.84 -16.55
N PHE A 81 18.36 5.70 -15.23
CA PHE A 81 19.51 5.44 -14.37
C PHE A 81 19.62 3.97 -13.90
N GLY A 82 18.55 3.19 -14.09
CA GLY A 82 18.49 1.79 -13.65
C GLY A 82 18.22 1.63 -12.15
N PRO A 83 17.80 0.43 -11.72
CA PRO A 83 17.35 0.19 -10.35
C PRO A 83 18.45 0.30 -9.30
N ARG A 84 19.69 -0.06 -9.65
CA ARG A 84 20.82 -0.03 -8.72
C ARG A 84 21.10 1.37 -8.18
N TRP A 85 21.23 2.36 -9.06
CA TRP A 85 21.57 3.73 -8.65
C TRP A 85 20.38 4.46 -8.03
N LEU A 86 19.17 4.19 -8.53
CA LEU A 86 17.97 4.79 -7.94
C LEU A 86 17.74 4.25 -6.52
N MET A 87 17.93 2.94 -6.32
CA MET A 87 17.91 2.34 -5.00
C MET A 87 19.00 2.91 -4.09
N ALA A 88 20.23 3.08 -4.60
CA ALA A 88 21.32 3.70 -3.83
C ALA A 88 20.96 5.08 -3.30
N PHE A 89 20.42 5.94 -4.17
CA PHE A 89 19.97 7.27 -3.82
C PHE A 89 18.86 7.23 -2.77
N GLY A 90 17.82 6.44 -3.01
CA GLY A 90 16.71 6.35 -2.06
C GLY A 90 17.10 5.75 -0.71
N VAL A 91 17.97 4.74 -0.67
CA VAL A 91 18.55 4.18 0.56
C VAL A 91 19.37 5.22 1.31
N ALA A 92 20.24 5.95 0.60
CA ALA A 92 21.06 7.01 1.19
C ALA A 92 20.19 8.09 1.83
N VAL A 93 19.22 8.62 1.07
CA VAL A 93 18.29 9.66 1.51
C VAL A 93 17.40 9.18 2.66
N THR A 94 16.92 7.94 2.62
CA THR A 94 16.08 7.38 3.70
C THR A 94 16.86 7.23 5.00
N GLY A 95 18.07 6.65 4.96
CA GLY A 95 18.88 6.54 6.17
C GLY A 95 19.29 7.90 6.72
N LEU A 96 19.63 8.86 5.85
CA LEU A 96 19.87 10.24 6.24
C LEU A 96 18.63 10.88 6.87
N GLY A 97 17.44 10.67 6.31
CA GLY A 97 16.18 11.16 6.85
C GLY A 97 15.91 10.68 8.28
N PHE A 98 16.19 9.40 8.57
CA PHE A 98 16.06 8.85 9.93
C PHE A 98 17.10 9.42 10.90
N ILE A 99 18.35 9.58 10.44
CA ILE A 99 19.41 10.21 11.24
C ILE A 99 19.06 11.67 11.52
N LEU A 100 18.62 12.44 10.53
CA LEU A 100 18.17 13.82 10.73
C LEU A 100 16.96 13.88 11.67
N MET A 101 16.03 12.93 11.55
CA MET A 101 14.90 12.79 12.48
C MET A 101 15.36 12.63 13.93
N SER A 102 16.42 11.85 14.17
CA SER A 102 17.00 11.66 15.50
C SER A 102 17.60 12.93 16.11
N LEU A 103 17.87 13.95 15.28
CA LEU A 103 18.48 15.23 15.66
C LEU A 103 17.49 16.40 15.66
N VAL A 104 16.21 16.14 15.36
CA VAL A 104 15.16 17.16 15.33
C VAL A 104 15.02 17.83 16.70
N ASN A 105 14.85 19.15 16.70
CA ASN A 105 14.55 19.97 17.88
C ASN A 105 13.36 20.94 17.66
N SER A 106 12.83 21.03 16.44
CA SER A 106 11.71 21.90 16.11
C SER A 106 10.74 21.22 15.15
N LEU A 107 9.48 21.67 15.16
CA LEU A 107 8.42 21.06 14.35
C LEU A 107 8.70 21.15 12.84
N TRP A 108 9.32 22.25 12.38
CA TRP A 108 9.66 22.37 10.96
C TRP A 108 10.77 21.38 10.56
N GLN A 109 11.74 21.09 11.45
CA GLN A 109 12.76 20.07 11.21
C GLN A 109 12.12 18.68 11.14
N PHE A 110 11.11 18.43 11.98
CA PHE A 110 10.32 17.20 11.93
C PHE A 110 9.63 17.01 10.58
N TYR A 111 8.95 18.04 10.07
CA TYR A 111 8.34 18.00 8.74
C TYR A 111 9.36 17.85 7.61
N ALA A 112 10.50 18.54 7.68
CA ALA A 112 11.55 18.44 6.68
C ALA A 112 12.18 17.03 6.66
N ALA A 113 12.45 16.45 7.82
CA ALA A 113 12.95 15.08 7.94
C ALA A 113 11.91 14.06 7.45
N MET A 114 10.62 14.26 7.71
CA MET A 114 9.55 13.41 7.17
C MET A 114 9.43 13.52 5.65
N ALA A 115 9.48 14.72 5.10
CA ALA A 115 9.47 14.92 3.66
C ALA A 115 10.67 14.21 3.00
N LEU A 116 11.87 14.37 3.58
CA LEU A 116 13.08 13.70 3.09
C LEU A 116 12.98 12.17 3.16
N LEU A 117 12.45 11.64 4.26
CA LEU A 117 12.20 10.20 4.42
C LEU A 117 11.27 9.67 3.33
N THR A 118 10.17 10.36 3.11
CA THR A 118 9.18 9.92 2.12
C THR A 118 9.83 9.92 0.73
N VAL A 119 10.55 11.00 0.37
CA VAL A 119 11.25 11.11 -0.92
C VAL A 119 12.23 9.96 -1.10
N GLY A 120 13.07 9.71 -0.09
CA GLY A 120 14.02 8.60 -0.11
C GLY A 120 13.34 7.25 -0.37
N MET A 121 12.19 6.99 0.23
CA MET A 121 11.44 5.76 0.03
C MET A 121 10.83 5.67 -1.37
N SER A 122 10.26 6.75 -1.88
CA SER A 122 9.70 6.79 -3.24
C SER A 122 10.75 6.42 -4.30
N PHE A 123 12.00 6.88 -4.15
CA PHE A 123 13.08 6.54 -5.07
C PHE A 123 13.79 5.22 -4.77
N GLY A 124 13.76 4.74 -3.52
CA GLY A 124 14.62 3.66 -3.05
C GLY A 124 13.99 2.28 -2.95
N THR A 125 12.67 2.20 -2.80
CA THR A 125 12.03 0.99 -2.29
C THR A 125 10.91 0.50 -3.21
N PHE A 126 9.65 0.69 -2.83
CA PHE A 126 8.50 -0.06 -3.34
C PHE A 126 8.41 -0.11 -4.87
N ILE A 127 8.47 1.04 -5.53
CA ILE A 127 8.31 1.15 -6.99
C ILE A 127 9.49 0.46 -7.71
N VAL A 128 10.71 0.74 -7.26
CA VAL A 128 11.93 0.18 -7.85
C VAL A 128 11.98 -1.34 -7.68
N LEU A 129 11.63 -1.84 -6.49
CA LEU A 129 11.64 -3.27 -6.20
C LEU A 129 10.59 -4.03 -7.01
N VAL A 130 9.35 -3.51 -7.08
CA VAL A 130 8.26 -4.13 -7.85
C VAL A 130 8.59 -4.16 -9.35
N ALA A 131 9.10 -3.06 -9.90
CA ALA A 131 9.47 -2.97 -11.30
C ALA A 131 10.64 -3.91 -11.64
N THR A 132 11.68 -3.94 -10.80
CA THR A 132 12.86 -4.79 -11.01
C THR A 132 12.50 -6.27 -10.96
N VAL A 133 11.76 -6.71 -9.93
CA VAL A 133 11.29 -8.10 -9.85
C VAL A 133 10.36 -8.44 -11.02
N GLY A 134 9.49 -7.50 -11.43
CA GLY A 134 8.63 -7.67 -12.59
C GLY A 134 9.35 -7.89 -13.92
N ASN A 135 10.56 -7.35 -14.08
CA ASN A 135 11.39 -7.53 -15.28
C ASN A 135 12.15 -8.86 -15.30
N TRP A 136 12.44 -9.44 -14.14
CA TRP A 136 13.21 -10.69 -14.03
C TRP A 136 12.38 -11.97 -14.15
N PHE A 137 11.05 -11.86 -14.02
CA PHE A 137 10.13 -12.99 -14.03
C PHE A 137 8.97 -12.74 -15.00
N ILE A 138 8.66 -13.72 -15.85
CA ILE A 138 7.48 -13.70 -16.72
C ILE A 138 6.47 -14.73 -16.22
N ARG A 139 6.84 -16.01 -16.21
CA ARG A 139 6.01 -17.14 -15.76
C ARG A 139 5.82 -17.15 -14.25
N LYS A 140 6.86 -16.83 -13.48
CA LYS A 140 6.81 -16.83 -12.00
C LYS A 140 6.60 -15.43 -11.40
N ARG A 141 6.21 -14.45 -12.20
CA ARG A 141 6.07 -13.04 -11.79
C ARG A 141 5.15 -12.86 -10.59
N GLY A 142 3.99 -13.50 -10.61
CA GLY A 142 3.01 -13.42 -9.52
C GLY A 142 3.60 -13.92 -8.19
N THR A 143 4.26 -15.08 -8.22
CA THR A 143 4.92 -15.67 -7.05
C THR A 143 6.06 -14.79 -6.53
N ALA A 144 6.92 -14.30 -7.43
CA ALA A 144 8.06 -13.46 -7.05
C ALA A 144 7.60 -12.15 -6.39
N LEU A 145 6.58 -11.50 -6.94
CA LEU A 145 5.98 -10.30 -6.35
C LEU A 145 5.25 -10.61 -5.03
N ALA A 146 4.56 -11.74 -4.92
CA ALA A 146 3.90 -12.15 -3.68
C ALA A 146 4.89 -12.39 -2.54
N VAL A 147 6.04 -13.02 -2.83
CA VAL A 147 7.13 -13.21 -1.85
C VAL A 147 7.71 -11.86 -1.42
N LEU A 148 8.05 -10.98 -2.37
CA LEU A 148 8.55 -9.63 -2.10
C LEU A 148 7.58 -8.84 -1.19
N MET A 149 6.28 -8.85 -1.52
CA MET A 149 5.27 -8.10 -0.78
C MET A 149 5.00 -8.69 0.61
N SER A 150 5.06 -10.02 0.74
CA SER A 150 4.90 -10.71 2.04
C SER A 150 5.98 -10.31 3.05
N CYS A 151 7.20 -9.98 2.61
CA CYS A 151 8.23 -9.44 3.51
C CYS A 151 7.78 -8.14 4.20
N SER A 152 6.93 -7.34 3.55
CA SER A 152 6.34 -6.16 4.21
C SER A 152 5.48 -6.55 5.41
N ALA A 153 4.74 -7.66 5.36
CA ALA A 153 3.88 -8.13 6.45
C ALA A 153 4.69 -8.40 7.72
N ILE A 154 5.89 -8.98 7.58
CA ILE A 154 6.81 -9.28 8.68
C ILE A 154 7.16 -8.01 9.48
N GLY A 155 7.28 -6.86 8.83
CA GLY A 155 7.53 -5.59 9.51
C GLY A 155 6.44 -5.15 10.49
N GLY A 156 5.21 -5.67 10.40
CA GLY A 156 4.22 -5.41 11.46
C GLY A 156 4.59 -6.03 12.81
N PHE A 157 5.26 -7.18 12.78
CA PHE A 157 5.60 -7.96 13.98
C PHE A 157 6.78 -7.38 14.76
N THR A 158 7.50 -6.41 14.20
CA THR A 158 8.64 -5.77 14.86
C THR A 158 8.24 -4.65 15.80
N LEU A 159 6.96 -4.26 15.85
CA LEU A 159 6.50 -3.14 16.67
C LEU A 159 6.82 -3.30 18.18
N PRO A 160 6.57 -4.47 18.83
CA PRO A 160 6.96 -4.67 20.23
C PRO A 160 8.48 -4.58 20.46
N ILE A 161 9.28 -4.96 19.46
CA ILE A 161 10.74 -4.85 19.53
C ILE A 161 11.16 -3.38 19.49
N LEU A 162 10.51 -2.57 18.65
CA LEU A 162 10.75 -1.13 18.58
C LEU A 162 10.39 -0.44 19.89
N VAL A 163 9.20 -0.71 20.45
CA VAL A 163 8.78 -0.13 21.73
C VAL A 163 9.79 -0.47 22.84
N ARG A 164 10.13 -1.75 23.00
CA ARG A 164 11.14 -2.17 23.99
C ARG A 164 12.51 -1.52 23.75
N SER A 165 12.89 -1.29 22.50
CA SER A 165 14.16 -0.63 22.17
C SER A 165 14.13 0.86 22.53
N ILE A 166 12.99 1.52 22.32
CA ILE A 166 12.78 2.93 22.69
C ILE A 166 12.81 3.07 24.21
N ASP A 167 12.18 2.16 24.95
CA ASP A 167 12.22 2.15 26.41
C ASP A 167 13.66 1.99 26.95
N ALA A 168 14.47 1.15 26.30
CA ALA A 168 15.83 0.84 26.76
C ALA A 168 16.88 1.88 26.35
N PHE A 169 16.77 2.45 25.14
CA PHE A 169 17.83 3.29 24.54
C PHE A 169 17.37 4.72 24.23
N GLY A 170 16.08 5.01 24.33
CA GLY A 170 15.49 6.29 23.94
C GLY A 170 15.25 6.42 22.44
N TRP A 171 14.22 7.19 22.08
CA TRP A 171 13.75 7.30 20.69
C TRP A 171 14.80 7.86 19.73
N ARG A 172 15.67 8.78 20.18
CA ARG A 172 16.74 9.37 19.35
C ARG A 172 17.76 8.32 18.91
N HIS A 173 18.29 7.54 19.84
CA HIS A 173 19.28 6.50 19.53
C HIS A 173 18.68 5.40 18.64
N VAL A 174 17.42 5.05 18.87
CA VAL A 174 16.71 4.08 18.03
C VAL A 174 16.51 4.60 16.61
N LEU A 175 16.10 5.85 16.41
CA LEU A 175 15.98 6.45 15.07
C LEU A 175 17.34 6.52 14.35
N PHE A 176 18.40 6.89 15.07
CA PHE A 176 19.76 6.88 14.53
C PHE A 176 20.17 5.47 14.07
N ALA A 177 20.00 4.47 14.95
CA ALA A 177 20.29 3.08 14.64
C ALA A 177 19.45 2.56 13.47
N ILE A 178 18.19 2.99 13.36
CA ILE A 178 17.31 2.65 12.23
C ILE A 178 17.87 3.19 10.91
N GLY A 179 18.32 4.45 10.90
CA GLY A 179 18.90 5.07 9.72
C GLY A 179 20.18 4.37 9.26
N VAL A 180 21.07 4.06 10.20
CA VAL A 180 22.30 3.27 9.93
C VAL A 180 21.95 1.85 9.46
N GLY A 181 20.98 1.19 10.09
CA GLY A 181 20.50 -0.12 9.68
C GLY A 181 19.92 -0.13 8.26
N PHE A 182 19.26 0.97 7.85
CA PHE A 182 18.77 1.12 6.48
C PHE A 182 19.92 1.13 5.47
N TRP A 183 21.05 1.76 5.80
CA TRP A 183 22.26 1.73 4.98
C TRP A 183 22.93 0.35 4.99
N ILE A 184 23.05 -0.29 6.15
CA ILE A 184 23.66 -1.62 6.28
C ILE A 184 22.89 -2.67 5.47
N ILE A 185 21.56 -2.59 5.41
CA ILE A 185 20.74 -3.55 4.65
C ILE A 185 20.60 -3.09 3.19
N GLY A 186 20.37 -1.80 2.96
CA GLY A 186 20.06 -1.23 1.66
C GLY A 186 21.25 -1.18 0.69
N PHE A 187 22.46 -0.83 1.16
CA PHE A 187 23.63 -0.74 0.28
C PHE A 187 24.09 -2.12 -0.25
N PRO A 188 24.11 -3.20 0.55
CA PRO A 188 24.32 -4.54 0.00
C PRO A 188 23.18 -4.97 -0.94
N ALA A 189 21.92 -4.66 -0.59
CA ALA A 189 20.77 -5.02 -1.42
C ALA A 189 20.79 -4.36 -2.80
N MET A 190 21.25 -3.10 -2.92
CA MET A 190 21.38 -2.46 -4.24
C MET A 190 22.42 -3.14 -5.14
N LEU A 191 23.44 -3.81 -4.59
CA LEU A 191 24.42 -4.56 -5.39
C LEU A 191 23.79 -5.78 -6.05
N ALA A 192 22.76 -6.35 -5.42
CA ALA A 192 21.97 -7.42 -6.00
C ALA A 192 21.04 -6.92 -7.13
N MET A 193 20.62 -5.65 -7.09
CA MET A 193 19.69 -5.08 -8.08
C MET A 193 20.32 -4.99 -9.47
N ARG A 194 19.72 -5.69 -10.44
CA ARG A 194 20.10 -5.68 -11.85
C ARG A 194 18.91 -5.33 -12.71
N ARG A 195 19.12 -4.52 -13.74
CA ARG A 195 18.05 -3.90 -14.53
C ARG A 195 17.19 -4.92 -15.29
N ARG A 196 17.83 -5.74 -16.10
CA ARG A 196 17.20 -6.71 -16.99
C ARG A 196 18.05 -7.98 -17.02
N PRO A 197 17.45 -9.18 -17.05
CA PRO A 197 18.22 -10.41 -17.20
C PRO A 197 18.99 -10.44 -18.53
N GLU A 198 18.45 -9.81 -19.58
CA GLU A 198 19.04 -9.77 -20.93
C GLU A 198 20.41 -9.08 -20.96
N ASP A 199 20.60 -8.04 -20.14
CA ASP A 199 21.88 -7.31 -20.00
C ASP A 199 23.01 -8.21 -19.46
N TYR A 200 22.66 -9.37 -18.88
CA TYR A 200 23.59 -10.33 -18.28
C TYR A 200 23.58 -11.68 -19.00
N GLY A 201 23.06 -11.73 -20.24
CA GLY A 201 22.98 -12.95 -21.04
C GLY A 201 22.01 -14.00 -20.47
N GLN A 202 21.10 -13.60 -19.58
CA GLN A 202 20.05 -14.47 -19.04
C GLN A 202 18.72 -14.14 -19.70
N LEU A 203 17.81 -15.11 -19.70
CA LEU A 203 16.41 -14.86 -20.03
C LEU A 203 15.58 -14.81 -18.73
N PRO A 204 14.44 -14.11 -18.74
CA PRO A 204 13.51 -14.12 -17.62
C PRO A 204 13.14 -15.54 -17.18
N ASP A 205 12.89 -15.74 -15.88
CA ASP A 205 12.66 -17.06 -15.26
C ASP A 205 13.80 -18.10 -15.38
N GLY A 206 14.96 -17.73 -15.94
CA GLY A 206 16.11 -18.64 -16.11
C GLY A 206 15.90 -19.70 -17.19
N VAL A 207 14.99 -19.49 -18.14
CA VAL A 207 14.82 -20.40 -19.28
C VAL A 207 16.02 -20.34 -20.23
N SER A 208 16.44 -21.50 -20.74
CA SER A 208 17.44 -21.56 -21.83
C SER A 208 16.83 -21.06 -23.14
N SER A 209 17.64 -20.44 -24.01
CA SER A 209 17.25 -19.97 -25.35
C SER A 209 16.55 -21.04 -26.20
N ALA A 210 16.82 -22.33 -25.95
CA ALA A 210 16.15 -23.46 -26.61
C ALA A 210 14.67 -23.67 -26.21
N GLN A 211 14.22 -23.14 -25.06
CA GLN A 211 12.84 -23.27 -24.56
C GLN A 211 11.94 -22.08 -24.88
N ALA A 212 12.53 -20.92 -25.23
CA ALA A 212 11.79 -19.69 -25.55
C ALA A 212 10.95 -19.82 -26.85
N GLY A 213 11.37 -20.68 -27.79
CA GLY A 213 10.66 -20.90 -29.06
C GLY A 213 9.37 -21.73 -28.99
N ARG A 214 9.09 -22.41 -27.87
CA ARG A 214 7.99 -23.42 -27.78
C ARG A 214 6.72 -22.93 -27.08
N GLY A 215 6.66 -21.66 -26.67
CA GLY A 215 5.66 -21.16 -25.71
C GLY A 215 4.61 -20.19 -26.25
N LYS A 216 4.22 -20.21 -27.53
CA LYS A 216 3.08 -19.42 -28.03
C LYS A 216 1.76 -20.12 -27.68
N GLY A 217 1.40 -20.10 -26.40
CA GLY A 217 0.11 -20.59 -25.89
C GLY A 217 -1.02 -19.62 -26.23
N LYS A 218 -2.05 -20.15 -26.91
CA LYS A 218 -3.32 -19.48 -27.29
C LYS A 218 -3.97 -18.76 -26.10
N HIS A 219 -3.76 -17.45 -25.98
CA HIS A 219 -4.69 -16.60 -25.26
C HIS A 219 -5.70 -16.12 -26.28
N GLY A 220 -6.91 -16.68 -26.25
CA GLY A 220 -8.03 -16.15 -27.03
C GLY A 220 -8.25 -14.67 -26.68
N PRO A 221 -8.71 -13.85 -27.64
CA PRO A 221 -8.93 -12.43 -27.39
C PRO A 221 -10.04 -12.30 -26.33
N VAL A 222 -9.67 -11.99 -25.09
CA VAL A 222 -10.61 -11.45 -24.13
C VAL A 222 -11.18 -10.21 -24.78
N ARG A 223 -12.49 -10.18 -25.06
CA ARG A 223 -13.16 -9.05 -25.71
C ARG A 223 -13.06 -7.82 -24.81
N GLU A 224 -12.00 -7.04 -25.00
CA GLU A 224 -11.66 -5.89 -24.19
C GLU A 224 -12.74 -4.81 -24.27
N THR A 225 -13.20 -4.36 -23.12
CA THR A 225 -13.95 -3.11 -22.98
C THR A 225 -12.98 -1.95 -23.20
N ASN A 226 -12.98 -1.38 -24.41
CA ASN A 226 -12.19 -0.21 -24.76
C ASN A 226 -12.77 1.06 -24.11
N ILE A 227 -12.63 1.21 -22.79
CA ILE A 227 -13.01 2.44 -22.06
C ILE A 227 -11.76 3.30 -21.88
N SER A 228 -11.77 4.50 -22.46
CA SER A 228 -10.69 5.46 -22.30
C SER A 228 -10.71 6.11 -20.91
N THR A 229 -9.56 6.52 -20.38
CA THR A 229 -9.47 7.19 -19.07
C THR A 229 -10.33 8.45 -19.00
N ARG A 230 -10.40 9.24 -20.09
CA ARG A 230 -11.26 10.43 -20.15
C ARG A 230 -12.74 10.09 -19.97
N GLN A 231 -13.19 8.98 -20.55
CA GLN A 231 -14.56 8.49 -20.34
C GLN A 231 -14.77 8.05 -18.89
N VAL A 232 -13.81 7.36 -18.27
CA VAL A 232 -13.90 6.93 -16.87
C VAL A 232 -14.13 8.10 -15.92
N LEU A 233 -13.42 9.22 -16.12
CA LEU A 233 -13.55 10.43 -15.28
C LEU A 233 -14.95 11.07 -15.34
N THR A 234 -15.74 10.79 -16.37
CA THR A 234 -17.11 11.30 -16.50
C THR A 234 -18.16 10.35 -15.90
N MET A 235 -17.76 9.14 -15.47
CA MET A 235 -18.69 8.14 -14.95
C MET A 235 -18.99 8.38 -13.47
N ARG A 236 -20.28 8.51 -13.12
CA ARG A 236 -20.73 8.60 -11.72
C ARG A 236 -20.27 7.39 -10.88
N PHE A 237 -20.34 6.20 -11.47
CA PHE A 237 -19.86 4.95 -10.88
C PHE A 237 -18.39 5.04 -10.42
N PHE A 238 -17.53 5.64 -11.25
CA PHE A 238 -16.10 5.78 -10.93
C PHE A 238 -15.91 6.61 -9.66
N TRP A 239 -16.57 7.76 -9.56
CA TRP A 239 -16.47 8.63 -8.40
C TRP A 239 -17.08 8.01 -7.14
N GLN A 240 -18.20 7.30 -7.26
CA GLN A 240 -18.77 6.53 -6.16
C GLN A 240 -17.77 5.50 -5.62
N PHE A 241 -17.14 4.73 -6.50
CA PHE A 241 -16.15 3.74 -6.10
C PHE A 241 -14.87 4.38 -5.54
N ALA A 242 -14.38 5.45 -6.16
CA ALA A 242 -13.19 6.19 -5.71
C ALA A 242 -13.40 6.81 -4.33
N ILE A 243 -14.57 7.41 -4.05
CA ILE A 243 -14.91 7.99 -2.74
C ILE A 243 -15.04 6.88 -1.68
N ALA A 244 -15.73 5.78 -1.99
CA ALA A 244 -15.89 4.68 -1.03
C ALA A 244 -14.54 4.07 -0.63
N VAL A 245 -13.65 3.84 -1.61
CA VAL A 245 -12.27 3.42 -1.35
C VAL A 245 -11.50 4.46 -0.53
N SER A 246 -11.74 5.74 -0.79
CA SER A 246 -11.03 6.83 -0.11
C SER A 246 -11.47 6.99 1.36
N PHE A 247 -12.72 6.68 1.71
CA PHE A 247 -13.12 6.52 3.12
C PHE A 247 -12.38 5.36 3.81
N GLY A 248 -12.19 4.24 3.12
CA GLY A 248 -11.33 3.17 3.62
C GLY A 248 -9.87 3.61 3.81
N GLN A 249 -9.37 4.45 2.91
CA GLN A 249 -8.03 5.02 3.03
C GLN A 249 -7.90 6.04 4.16
N LEU A 250 -8.91 6.88 4.37
CA LEU A 250 -9.03 7.81 5.50
C LEU A 250 -8.84 7.07 6.82
N LEU A 251 -9.59 5.97 7.01
CA LEU A 251 -9.49 5.14 8.20
C LEU A 251 -8.16 4.39 8.27
N SER A 252 -7.69 3.78 7.18
CA SER A 252 -6.43 3.02 7.22
C SER A 252 -5.18 3.86 7.46
N ALA A 253 -5.22 5.14 7.10
CA ALA A 253 -4.10 6.05 7.30
C ALA A 253 -3.80 6.29 8.79
N THR A 254 -4.81 6.13 9.67
CA THR A 254 -4.69 6.31 11.11
C THR A 254 -4.07 5.11 11.83
N ASN A 255 -3.66 4.07 11.11
CA ASN A 255 -2.88 2.94 11.65
C ASN A 255 -1.67 3.36 12.47
N LEU A 256 -1.09 4.53 12.18
CA LEU A 256 0.07 5.06 12.90
C LEU A 256 -0.28 5.68 14.26
N LEU A 257 -1.57 5.73 14.61
CA LEU A 257 -2.08 6.27 15.87
C LEU A 257 -2.77 5.19 16.71
N HIS A 258 -2.74 3.92 16.28
CA HIS A 258 -3.35 2.83 17.04
C HIS A 258 -2.62 2.55 18.34
N LEU A 259 -1.28 2.51 18.34
CA LEU A 259 -0.49 2.34 19.56
C LEU A 259 -0.71 3.51 20.55
N PRO A 260 -0.54 4.79 20.15
CA PRO A 260 -0.89 5.92 21.01
C PRO A 260 -2.31 5.89 21.57
N ALA A 261 -3.28 5.49 20.73
CA ALA A 261 -4.66 5.39 21.16
C ALA A 261 -4.85 4.33 22.24
N LEU A 262 -4.29 3.13 22.05
CA LEU A 262 -4.37 2.05 23.03
C LEU A 262 -3.73 2.44 24.37
N GLU A 263 -2.56 3.08 24.34
CA GLU A 263 -1.89 3.57 25.55
C GLU A 263 -2.73 4.65 26.25
N SER A 264 -3.30 5.61 25.50
CA SER A 264 -4.20 6.62 26.05
C SER A 264 -5.48 6.03 26.67
N PHE A 265 -5.89 4.82 26.27
CA PHE A 265 -7.02 4.10 26.84
C PHE A 265 -6.64 3.25 28.06
N GLY A 266 -5.40 3.38 28.56
CA GLY A 266 -4.90 2.67 29.73
C GLY A 266 -4.49 1.23 29.46
N VAL A 267 -4.25 0.85 28.20
CA VAL A 267 -3.67 -0.45 27.88
C VAL A 267 -2.17 -0.41 28.16
N ASN A 268 -1.63 -1.42 28.84
CA ASN A 268 -0.20 -1.51 29.08
C ASN A 268 0.60 -1.49 27.76
N PRO A 269 1.75 -0.78 27.68
CA PRO A 269 2.52 -0.62 26.44
C PRO A 269 2.88 -1.91 25.71
N ALA A 270 3.23 -2.98 26.44
CA ALA A 270 3.58 -4.26 25.83
C ALA A 270 2.38 -4.90 25.12
N LEU A 271 1.20 -4.83 25.73
CA LEU A 271 -0.04 -5.35 25.14
C LEU A 271 -0.54 -4.45 23.99
N ALA A 272 -0.41 -3.12 24.14
CA ALA A 272 -0.75 -2.17 23.09
C ALA A 272 0.11 -2.38 21.83
N ALA A 273 1.42 -2.53 22.00
CA ALA A 273 2.36 -2.83 20.92
C ALA A 273 2.08 -4.20 20.28
N LEU A 274 1.77 -5.22 21.08
CA LEU A 274 1.41 -6.54 20.57
C LEU A 274 0.12 -6.48 19.75
N ALA A 275 -0.91 -5.79 20.24
CA ALA A 275 -2.19 -5.66 19.54
C ALA A 275 -2.04 -4.89 18.22
N ALA A 276 -1.41 -3.71 18.25
CA ALA A 276 -1.17 -2.90 17.06
C ALA A 276 -0.30 -3.63 16.02
N GLY A 277 0.72 -4.38 16.47
CA GLY A 277 1.54 -5.22 15.59
C GLY A 277 0.78 -6.43 15.02
N SER A 278 -0.12 -7.04 15.80
CA SER A 278 -0.89 -8.22 15.41
C SER A 278 -1.91 -7.96 14.30
N ILE A 279 -2.29 -6.70 14.05
CA ILE A 279 -3.09 -6.30 12.89
C ILE A 279 -2.48 -6.83 11.58
N ALA A 280 -1.15 -6.96 11.52
CA ALA A 280 -0.45 -7.50 10.34
C ALA A 280 -0.80 -8.97 10.03
N PHE A 281 -1.18 -9.78 11.03
CA PHE A 281 -1.69 -11.14 10.80
C PHE A 281 -3.04 -11.10 10.07
N GLY A 282 -3.95 -10.25 10.55
CA GLY A 282 -5.23 -10.04 9.89
C GLY A 282 -5.04 -9.48 8.47
N ASP A 283 -4.13 -8.52 8.29
CA ASP A 283 -3.81 -7.95 6.97
C ASP A 283 -3.33 -9.05 6.00
N LEU A 284 -2.40 -9.91 6.44
CA LEU A 284 -1.91 -11.03 5.63
C LEU A 284 -3.01 -12.05 5.32
N ALA A 285 -3.78 -12.47 6.33
CA ALA A 285 -4.87 -13.43 6.16
C ALA A 285 -5.97 -12.89 5.24
N GLY A 286 -6.33 -11.62 5.36
CA GLY A 286 -7.30 -10.94 4.50
C GLY A 286 -6.84 -10.90 3.04
N ARG A 287 -5.56 -10.57 2.80
CA ARG A 287 -4.99 -10.55 1.44
C ARG A 287 -5.02 -11.92 0.78
N LEU A 288 -4.59 -12.95 1.50
CA LEU A 288 -4.53 -14.32 0.97
C LEU A 288 -5.94 -14.91 0.78
N GLY A 289 -6.83 -14.71 1.76
CA GLY A 289 -8.20 -15.20 1.72
C GLY A 289 -9.01 -14.58 0.57
N MET A 290 -8.86 -13.27 0.34
CA MET A 290 -9.57 -12.59 -0.76
C MET A 290 -9.08 -12.99 -2.15
N GLY A 291 -7.86 -13.53 -2.29
CA GLY A 291 -7.41 -14.11 -3.55
C GLY A 291 -8.28 -15.29 -4.00
N VAL A 292 -8.66 -16.17 -3.06
CA VAL A 292 -9.50 -17.34 -3.35
C VAL A 292 -10.98 -16.97 -3.41
N LEU A 293 -11.43 -16.12 -2.48
CA LEU A 293 -12.84 -15.73 -2.40
C LEU A 293 -13.25 -14.79 -3.54
N GLY A 294 -12.36 -13.90 -3.99
CA GLY A 294 -12.63 -12.91 -5.04
C GLY A 294 -12.88 -13.52 -6.42
N ASP A 295 -12.44 -14.75 -6.65
CA ASP A 295 -12.71 -15.50 -7.88
C ASP A 295 -14.07 -16.22 -7.84
N ARG A 296 -14.62 -16.47 -6.63
CA ARG A 296 -15.84 -17.27 -6.43
C ARG A 296 -17.07 -16.43 -6.10
N PHE A 297 -16.88 -15.29 -5.44
CA PHE A 297 -17.95 -14.44 -4.94
C PHE A 297 -17.92 -13.05 -5.57
N ASP A 298 -19.04 -12.33 -5.47
CA ASP A 298 -19.13 -10.95 -5.93
C ASP A 298 -18.16 -10.05 -5.16
N LYS A 299 -17.20 -9.46 -5.88
CA LYS A 299 -16.17 -8.59 -5.32
C LYS A 299 -16.75 -7.35 -4.63
N ARG A 300 -17.93 -6.86 -5.06
CA ARG A 300 -18.64 -5.75 -4.40
C ARG A 300 -19.09 -6.14 -2.99
N LEU A 301 -19.63 -7.34 -2.83
CA LEU A 301 -20.07 -7.86 -1.54
C LEU A 301 -18.86 -8.13 -0.63
N LEU A 302 -17.82 -8.76 -1.16
CA LEU A 302 -16.58 -8.99 -0.41
C LEU A 302 -15.93 -7.67 0.06
N MET A 303 -15.92 -6.63 -0.79
CA MET A 303 -15.43 -5.31 -0.41
C MET A 303 -16.29 -4.69 0.69
N SER A 304 -17.60 -4.84 0.58
CA SER A 304 -18.55 -4.34 1.59
C SER A 304 -18.34 -5.05 2.94
N ILE A 305 -18.12 -6.37 2.94
CA ILE A 305 -17.74 -7.14 4.14
C ILE A 305 -16.42 -6.63 4.72
N ALA A 306 -15.41 -6.41 3.88
CA ALA A 306 -14.12 -5.87 4.32
C ALA A 306 -14.28 -4.50 4.99
N PHE A 307 -15.12 -3.63 4.44
CA PHE A 307 -15.41 -2.32 5.04
C PHE A 307 -16.20 -2.42 6.35
N THR A 308 -17.15 -3.35 6.44
CA THR A 308 -17.83 -3.67 7.71
C THR A 308 -16.84 -4.11 8.77
N LEU A 309 -15.91 -5.01 8.43
CA LEU A 309 -14.88 -5.48 9.36
C LEU A 309 -13.96 -4.34 9.83
N MET A 310 -13.54 -3.45 8.92
CA MET A 310 -12.76 -2.26 9.30
C MET A 310 -13.55 -1.32 10.22
N SER A 311 -14.83 -1.10 9.94
CA SER A 311 -15.70 -0.26 10.77
C SER A 311 -15.89 -0.85 12.16
N ILE A 312 -16.18 -2.16 12.26
CA ILE A 312 -16.32 -2.87 13.54
C ILE A 312 -14.99 -2.82 14.29
N GLY A 313 -13.87 -3.04 13.61
CA GLY A 313 -12.54 -2.96 14.21
C GLY A 313 -12.24 -1.58 14.79
N SER A 314 -12.47 -0.51 14.03
CA SER A 314 -12.29 0.87 14.48
C SER A 314 -13.20 1.23 15.65
N LEU A 315 -14.45 0.79 15.63
CA LEU A 315 -15.38 0.98 16.74
C LEU A 315 -14.92 0.21 17.99
N ALA A 316 -14.47 -1.04 17.82
CA ALA A 316 -13.95 -1.85 18.91
C ALA A 316 -12.70 -1.23 19.55
N LEU A 317 -11.81 -0.63 18.77
CA LEU A 317 -10.68 0.17 19.28
C LEU A 317 -11.19 1.30 20.19
N ALA A 318 -12.16 2.08 19.72
CA ALA A 318 -12.75 3.18 20.48
C ALA A 318 -13.49 2.73 21.76
N LEU A 319 -13.81 1.44 21.89
CA LEU A 319 -14.50 0.84 23.04
C LEU A 319 -13.56 0.14 24.03
N VAL A 320 -12.26 -0.01 23.74
CA VAL A 320 -11.28 -0.59 24.68
C VAL A 320 -11.30 0.20 25.98
N ASN A 321 -11.49 -0.47 27.13
CA ASN A 321 -11.64 0.15 28.46
C ASN A 321 -12.75 1.22 28.57
N ALA A 322 -13.70 1.28 27.62
CA ALA A 322 -14.85 2.17 27.74
C ALA A 322 -15.92 1.56 28.67
N SER A 323 -16.66 2.44 29.35
CA SER A 323 -17.91 2.10 30.02
C SER A 323 -19.09 2.49 29.14
N VAL A 324 -19.93 1.53 28.75
CA VAL A 324 -21.14 1.77 27.96
C VAL A 324 -22.34 1.33 28.79
N LEU A 325 -23.30 2.23 29.00
CA LEU A 325 -24.50 1.97 29.81
C LEU A 325 -24.19 1.42 31.22
N GLY A 326 -23.09 1.87 31.84
CA GLY A 326 -22.65 1.41 33.16
C GLY A 326 -21.87 0.09 33.17
N ILE A 327 -21.68 -0.57 32.01
CA ILE A 327 -20.90 -1.80 31.88
C ILE A 327 -19.49 -1.44 31.38
N SER A 328 -18.48 -1.80 32.17
CA SER A 328 -17.07 -1.70 31.74
C SER A 328 -16.76 -2.83 30.76
N LEU A 329 -16.42 -2.48 29.52
CA LEU A 329 -16.09 -3.45 28.48
C LEU A 329 -14.67 -4.04 28.64
N GLY A 330 -13.81 -3.34 29.40
CA GLY A 330 -12.41 -3.71 29.60
C GLY A 330 -11.65 -3.90 28.28
N VAL A 331 -10.65 -4.79 28.30
CA VAL A 331 -9.80 -5.08 27.14
C VAL A 331 -10.20 -6.38 26.43
N ALA A 332 -10.79 -7.35 27.16
CA ALA A 332 -10.90 -8.74 26.75
C ALA A 332 -11.69 -8.96 25.44
N ILE A 333 -12.78 -8.20 25.23
CA ILE A 333 -13.61 -8.32 24.03
C ILE A 333 -13.23 -7.29 22.96
N PRO A 334 -13.09 -5.98 23.27
CA PRO A 334 -12.88 -4.98 22.23
C PRO A 334 -11.52 -5.13 21.55
N LEU A 335 -10.47 -5.56 22.26
CA LEU A 335 -9.12 -5.64 21.71
C LEU A 335 -8.96 -6.74 20.64
N PRO A 336 -9.40 -8.00 20.86
CA PRO A 336 -9.36 -9.01 19.79
C PRO A 336 -10.26 -8.67 18.60
N VAL A 337 -11.44 -8.09 18.85
CA VAL A 337 -12.35 -7.65 17.78
C VAL A 337 -11.70 -6.56 16.93
N PHE A 338 -10.99 -5.62 17.56
CA PHE A 338 -10.18 -4.63 16.85
C PHE A 338 -9.11 -5.30 15.99
N VAL A 339 -8.25 -6.14 16.58
CA VAL A 339 -7.13 -6.76 15.87
C VAL A 339 -7.60 -7.57 14.66
N VAL A 340 -8.61 -8.42 14.86
CA VAL A 340 -9.13 -9.31 13.82
C VAL A 340 -9.94 -8.54 12.79
N GLY A 341 -10.91 -7.72 13.23
CA GLY A 341 -11.80 -6.97 12.34
C GLY A 341 -11.04 -5.96 11.49
N PHE A 342 -10.22 -5.12 12.13
CA PHE A 342 -9.45 -4.12 11.41
C PHE A 342 -8.41 -4.77 10.49
N GLY A 343 -7.65 -5.76 10.99
CA GLY A 343 -6.63 -6.44 10.21
C GLY A 343 -7.19 -7.14 8.98
N LEU A 344 -8.18 -8.01 9.14
CA LEU A 344 -8.80 -8.75 8.03
C LEU A 344 -9.44 -7.81 7.02
N GLY A 345 -10.21 -6.82 7.49
CA GLY A 345 -10.88 -5.86 6.61
C GLY A 345 -9.89 -5.02 5.81
N PHE A 346 -8.85 -4.51 6.46
CA PHE A 346 -7.79 -3.75 5.80
C PHE A 346 -7.07 -4.58 4.74
N GLY A 347 -6.65 -5.80 5.08
CA GLY A 347 -5.95 -6.70 4.16
C GLY A 347 -6.80 -7.16 2.98
N ALA A 348 -8.08 -7.42 3.20
CA ALA A 348 -9.03 -7.80 2.16
C ALA A 348 -9.28 -6.67 1.15
N SER A 349 -9.36 -5.41 1.62
CA SER A 349 -9.76 -4.26 0.79
C SER A 349 -8.78 -3.96 -0.37
N ILE A 350 -7.48 -4.18 -0.16
CA ILE A 350 -6.43 -3.82 -1.11
C ILE A 350 -6.49 -4.65 -2.42
N PRO A 351 -6.44 -6.01 -2.38
CA PRO A 351 -6.54 -6.82 -3.59
C PRO A 351 -7.91 -6.72 -4.24
N LEU A 352 -9.00 -6.63 -3.45
CA LEU A 352 -10.35 -6.44 -3.99
C LEU A 352 -10.46 -5.16 -4.80
N ARG A 353 -9.87 -4.06 -4.33
CA ARG A 353 -9.85 -2.79 -5.07
C ARG A 353 -9.18 -2.96 -6.42
N LEU A 354 -7.99 -3.56 -6.43
CA LEU A 354 -7.20 -3.75 -7.66
C LEU A 354 -7.93 -4.68 -8.65
N ALA A 355 -8.59 -5.72 -8.16
CA ALA A 355 -9.36 -6.64 -8.98
C ALA A 355 -10.63 -5.98 -9.55
N MET A 356 -11.38 -5.22 -8.75
CA MET A 356 -12.55 -4.48 -9.21
C MET A 356 -12.17 -3.48 -10.32
N VAL A 357 -11.08 -2.71 -10.16
CA VAL A 357 -10.63 -1.80 -11.22
C VAL A 357 -10.36 -2.55 -12.54
N ALA A 358 -9.78 -3.75 -12.47
CA ALA A 358 -9.55 -4.58 -13.66
C ALA A 358 -10.86 -5.04 -14.29
N ASP A 359 -11.83 -5.51 -13.49
CA ASP A 359 -13.13 -6.00 -13.96
C ASP A 359 -13.97 -4.89 -14.60
N TYR A 360 -13.95 -3.67 -14.04
CA TYR A 360 -14.78 -2.56 -14.52
C TYR A 360 -14.19 -1.82 -15.71
N PHE A 361 -12.87 -1.58 -15.71
CA PHE A 361 -12.24 -0.66 -16.67
C PHE A 361 -11.34 -1.36 -17.69
N GLY A 362 -11.07 -2.65 -17.48
CA GLY A 362 -10.23 -3.44 -18.38
C GLY A 362 -8.76 -3.04 -18.31
N ARG A 363 -7.94 -3.75 -19.09
CA ARG A 363 -6.47 -3.69 -18.99
C ARG A 363 -5.88 -2.39 -19.54
N ARG A 364 -6.51 -1.78 -20.55
CA ARG A 364 -5.95 -0.63 -21.30
C ARG A 364 -5.88 0.65 -20.47
N SER A 365 -6.92 0.95 -19.69
CA SER A 365 -6.97 2.15 -18.85
C SER A 365 -6.63 1.88 -17.38
N TYR A 366 -6.38 0.62 -17.02
CA TYR A 366 -6.11 0.16 -15.65
C TYR A 366 -5.14 1.06 -14.89
N GLY A 367 -3.94 1.26 -15.42
CA GLY A 367 -2.89 2.03 -14.74
C GLY A 367 -3.31 3.48 -14.48
N SER A 368 -3.93 4.14 -15.46
CA SER A 368 -4.40 5.52 -15.32
C SER A 368 -5.56 5.62 -14.32
N VAL A 369 -6.49 4.67 -14.33
CA VAL A 369 -7.62 4.64 -13.39
C VAL A 369 -7.12 4.41 -11.95
N VAL A 370 -6.23 3.44 -11.74
CA VAL A 370 -5.58 3.21 -10.44
C VAL A 370 -4.85 4.48 -9.97
N GLY A 371 -4.14 5.15 -10.87
CA GLY A 371 -3.42 6.40 -10.56
C GLY A 371 -4.35 7.52 -10.10
N VAL A 372 -5.45 7.77 -10.82
CA VAL A 372 -6.44 8.79 -10.41
C VAL A 372 -7.10 8.41 -9.09
N MET A 373 -7.53 7.16 -8.92
CA MET A 373 -8.10 6.70 -7.64
C MET A 373 -7.13 6.88 -6.48
N SER A 374 -5.84 6.55 -6.69
CA SER A 374 -4.80 6.70 -5.68
C SER A 374 -4.59 8.17 -5.32
N SER A 375 -4.70 9.09 -6.30
CA SER A 375 -4.61 10.52 -6.07
C SER A 375 -5.76 11.04 -5.20
N VAL A 376 -7.00 10.60 -5.46
CA VAL A 376 -8.15 10.93 -4.61
C VAL A 376 -7.95 10.36 -3.20
N SER A 377 -7.55 9.10 -3.10
CA SER A 377 -7.27 8.45 -1.83
C SER A 377 -6.12 9.07 -1.04
N ALA A 378 -5.13 9.68 -1.70
CA ALA A 378 -4.01 10.35 -1.04
C ALA A 378 -4.47 11.58 -0.24
N ILE A 379 -5.49 12.29 -0.72
CA ILE A 379 -6.10 13.43 0.01
C ILE A 379 -6.72 12.93 1.31
N PHE A 380 -7.54 11.88 1.24
CA PHE A 380 -8.17 11.28 2.42
C PHE A 380 -7.12 10.68 3.37
N GLY A 381 -6.11 10.01 2.83
CA GLY A 381 -5.00 9.47 3.61
C GLY A 381 -4.19 10.55 4.34
N ALA A 382 -4.12 11.77 3.79
CA ALA A 382 -3.53 12.91 4.46
C ALA A 382 -4.42 13.46 5.59
N VAL A 383 -5.73 13.53 5.36
CA VAL A 383 -6.68 14.08 6.35
C VAL A 383 -6.79 13.19 7.59
N GLY A 384 -6.70 11.86 7.44
CA GLY A 384 -6.95 10.90 8.52
C GLY A 384 -6.13 11.15 9.80
N PRO A 385 -4.78 11.09 9.74
CA PRO A 385 -3.94 11.33 10.92
C PRO A 385 -4.14 12.72 11.54
N ILE A 386 -4.24 13.76 10.71
CA ILE A 386 -4.48 15.15 11.18
C ILE A 386 -5.81 15.22 11.93
N PHE A 387 -6.87 14.64 11.38
CA PHE A 387 -8.18 14.62 12.02
C PHE A 387 -8.14 13.93 13.38
N VAL A 388 -7.53 12.75 13.46
CA VAL A 388 -7.43 12.00 14.73
C VAL A 388 -6.57 12.75 15.75
N GLY A 389 -5.43 13.31 15.34
CA GLY A 389 -4.56 14.09 16.22
C GLY A 389 -5.23 15.38 16.73
N ALA A 390 -5.90 16.13 15.85
CA ALA A 390 -6.61 17.35 16.22
C ALA A 390 -7.82 17.07 17.12
N MET A 391 -8.53 15.96 16.90
CA MET A 391 -9.59 15.52 17.79
C MET A 391 -9.05 15.21 19.19
N PHE A 392 -7.87 14.61 19.28
CA PHE A 392 -7.22 14.44 20.58
C PHE A 392 -6.93 15.81 21.22
N ASP A 393 -6.32 16.74 20.48
CA ASP A 393 -5.97 18.07 21.02
C ASP A 393 -7.20 18.83 21.59
N ILE A 394 -8.41 18.58 21.05
CA ILE A 394 -9.66 19.24 21.47
C ILE A 394 -10.39 18.48 22.58
N THR A 395 -10.37 17.14 22.53
CA THR A 395 -11.20 16.28 23.40
C THR A 395 -10.41 15.50 24.45
N ASP A 396 -9.08 15.60 24.41
CA ASP A 396 -8.12 14.81 25.19
C ASP A 396 -8.33 13.29 25.05
N SER A 397 -8.92 12.86 23.92
CA SER A 397 -9.24 11.46 23.68
C SER A 397 -9.25 11.12 22.19
N TYR A 398 -8.74 9.95 21.85
CA TYR A 398 -8.86 9.41 20.50
C TYR A 398 -10.22 8.75 20.22
N ARG A 399 -11.04 8.47 21.25
CA ARG A 399 -12.26 7.66 21.10
C ARG A 399 -13.23 8.24 20.08
N LEU A 400 -13.57 9.52 20.22
CA LEU A 400 -14.53 10.18 19.35
C LEU A 400 -14.08 10.16 17.89
N ALA A 401 -12.78 10.36 17.65
CA ALA A 401 -12.22 10.32 16.30
C ALA A 401 -12.42 8.95 15.64
N PHE A 402 -12.10 7.86 16.36
CA PHE A 402 -12.26 6.50 15.83
C PHE A 402 -13.73 6.08 15.67
N VAL A 403 -14.65 6.60 16.51
CA VAL A 403 -16.10 6.43 16.30
C VAL A 403 -16.54 7.14 15.03
N ILE A 404 -16.16 8.40 14.83
CA ILE A 404 -16.53 9.17 13.63
C ILE A 404 -15.99 8.48 12.37
N LEU A 405 -14.73 8.03 12.38
CA LEU A 405 -14.15 7.31 11.24
C LEU A 405 -14.84 5.97 10.98
N ALA A 406 -15.24 5.24 12.02
CA ALA A 406 -16.05 4.04 11.86
C ALA A 406 -17.40 4.37 11.18
N LEU A 407 -18.10 5.41 11.63
CA LEU A 407 -19.38 5.83 11.04
C LEU A 407 -19.23 6.29 9.59
N ILE A 408 -18.15 7.02 9.25
CA ILE A 408 -17.83 7.37 7.86
C ILE A 408 -17.63 6.11 7.02
N MET A 409 -16.96 5.10 7.57
CA MET A 409 -16.76 3.83 6.89
C MET A 409 -18.08 3.07 6.66
N VAL A 410 -19.05 3.19 7.57
CA VAL A 410 -20.40 2.63 7.38
C VAL A 410 -21.07 3.20 6.13
N ILE A 411 -20.82 4.47 5.78
CA ILE A 411 -21.34 5.09 4.55
C ILE A 411 -20.71 4.45 3.30
N ALA A 412 -19.45 4.02 3.37
CA ALA A 412 -18.76 3.35 2.26
C ALA A 412 -19.39 1.99 1.89
N ILE A 413 -20.00 1.29 2.85
CA ILE A 413 -20.58 -0.06 2.69
C ILE A 413 -21.71 -0.08 1.64
N PRO A 414 -22.81 0.71 1.76
CA PRO A 414 -23.83 0.75 0.72
C PRO A 414 -23.27 1.37 -0.58
N MET A 415 -22.32 2.30 -0.50
CA MET A 415 -21.68 2.85 -1.69
C MET A 415 -20.97 1.77 -2.52
N THR A 416 -20.36 0.76 -1.89
CA THR A 416 -19.75 -0.38 -2.59
C THR A 416 -20.75 -1.46 -2.96
N ALA A 417 -21.70 -1.79 -2.08
CA ALA A 417 -22.67 -2.86 -2.32
C ALA A 417 -23.61 -2.53 -3.48
N LEU A 418 -23.99 -1.25 -3.62
CA LEU A 418 -24.90 -0.74 -4.66
C LEU A 418 -24.19 -0.36 -5.96
N LEU A 419 -22.88 -0.59 -6.07
CA LEU A 419 -22.15 -0.38 -7.32
C LEU A 419 -22.80 -1.20 -8.44
N GLU A 420 -23.01 -0.60 -9.62
CA GLU A 420 -23.55 -1.32 -10.79
C GLU A 420 -22.66 -2.51 -11.17
N SER A 421 -23.21 -3.58 -11.74
CA SER A 421 -22.39 -4.73 -12.14
C SER A 421 -21.45 -4.37 -13.29
N PRO A 422 -20.25 -4.98 -13.38
CA PRO A 422 -19.29 -4.69 -14.45
C PRO A 422 -19.90 -4.79 -15.85
N GLU A 423 -20.77 -5.77 -16.06
CA GLU A 423 -21.49 -5.99 -17.33
C GLU A 423 -22.38 -4.81 -17.73
N ARG A 424 -23.09 -4.20 -16.76
CA ARG A 424 -23.97 -3.05 -17.00
C ARG A 424 -23.17 -1.79 -17.32
N VAL A 425 -22.05 -1.59 -16.62
CA VAL A 425 -21.13 -0.47 -16.87
C VAL A 425 -20.52 -0.60 -18.28
N ALA A 426 -20.07 -1.81 -18.63
CA ALA A 426 -19.55 -2.11 -19.96
C ALA A 426 -20.59 -1.87 -21.07
N ALA A 427 -21.85 -2.28 -20.86
CA ALA A 427 -22.94 -2.06 -21.81
C ALA A 427 -23.22 -0.57 -22.05
N ARG A 428 -23.27 0.25 -20.99
CA ARG A 428 -23.45 1.71 -21.09
C ARG A 428 -22.30 2.40 -21.80
N ALA A 429 -21.06 2.02 -21.49
CA ALA A 429 -19.88 2.58 -22.15
C ALA A 429 -19.90 2.31 -23.66
N ARG A 430 -20.34 1.11 -24.08
CA ARG A 430 -20.51 0.76 -25.50
C ARG A 430 -21.60 1.59 -26.17
N LEU A 431 -22.75 1.77 -25.54
CA LEU A 431 -23.85 2.60 -26.08
C LEU A 431 -23.44 4.07 -26.24
N GLY A 432 -22.68 4.62 -25.28
CA GLY A 432 -22.15 5.98 -25.36
C GLY A 432 -21.17 6.16 -26.52
N ALA A 433 -20.27 5.18 -26.74
CA ALA A 433 -19.33 5.20 -27.85
C ALA A 433 -20.02 5.12 -29.24
N LEU A 434 -21.11 4.35 -29.35
CA LEU A 434 -21.91 4.27 -30.56
C LEU A 434 -22.63 5.59 -30.87
N ARG A 435 -23.23 6.25 -29.87
CA ARG A 435 -23.87 7.56 -30.02
C ARG A 435 -22.90 8.64 -30.49
N HIS A 436 -21.66 8.62 -29.98
CA HIS A 436 -20.63 9.58 -30.35
C HIS A 436 -20.10 9.36 -31.78
N ARG A 437 -20.12 8.12 -32.28
CA ARG A 437 -19.79 7.80 -33.68
C ARG A 437 -20.91 8.22 -34.64
N SER A 438 -22.17 8.00 -34.29
CA SER A 438 -23.31 8.42 -35.12
C SER A 438 -23.47 9.94 -35.23
N ALA A 439 -23.00 10.72 -34.24
CA ALA A 439 -23.03 12.18 -34.27
C ALA A 439 -21.90 12.82 -35.12
N HIS A 440 -20.96 12.02 -35.62
CA HIS A 440 -19.82 12.49 -36.45
C HIS A 440 -19.78 11.83 -37.83
N VAL A 441 -20.88 11.25 -38.30
CA VAL A 441 -21.03 10.90 -39.72
C VAL A 441 -21.36 12.22 -40.45
N PRO A 442 -20.48 12.73 -41.34
CA PRO A 442 -20.82 13.88 -42.17
C PRO A 442 -22.01 13.51 -43.03
N ALA A 443 -23.01 14.39 -43.12
CA ALA A 443 -24.13 14.21 -44.04
C ALA A 443 -23.56 13.90 -45.43
N SER A 444 -23.89 12.72 -45.95
CA SER A 444 -23.49 12.29 -47.28
C SER A 444 -23.88 13.37 -48.29
N THR A 445 -22.91 13.82 -49.08
CA THR A 445 -23.08 14.73 -50.20
C THR A 445 -24.29 14.31 -51.06
N PRO A 446 -25.19 15.24 -51.44
CA PRO A 446 -26.34 14.90 -52.26
C PRO A 446 -25.87 14.34 -53.62
N PRO A 447 -26.64 13.42 -54.24
CA PRO A 447 -26.28 12.83 -55.51
C PRO A 447 -26.20 13.92 -56.60
N PRO A 448 -25.33 13.77 -57.61
CA PRO A 448 -25.23 14.71 -58.71
C PRO A 448 -26.57 14.76 -59.46
N ALA A 449 -27.09 15.98 -59.65
CA ALA A 449 -28.23 16.23 -60.51
C ALA A 449 -27.88 15.79 -61.94
N VAL A 450 -28.74 14.95 -62.51
CA VAL A 450 -28.70 14.54 -63.93
C VAL A 450 -29.42 15.56 -64.78
#